data_AF-A0A836SQP9-F1
#
_entry.id   AF-A0A836SQP9-F1
#
_cell.length_a   1.000
_cell.length_b   1.000
_cell.length_c   1.000
_cell.angle_alpha   90.00
_cell.angle_beta   90.00
_cell.angle_gamma   90.00
#
_symmetry.space_group_name_H-M   'P 1'
#
loop_
_entity.id
_entity.type
_entity.pdbx_description
1 polymer ?
#
loop_
_entity_poly.entity_id
_entity_poly.type
_entity_poly.pdbx_seq_one_letter_code
_entity_poly.pdbx_strand_id
1 'polypeptide(L)'
;MPWHLAHVWNIPLYISDLVHTGGNFMVDGLGAGFASNLIYQENSYTPQEIESILGAYMGMDTLYIFQRISGEYTGHIDMWGKLLDDHTAMIAYYPPGDPNHNLLNQHAQTFANIKNGAGVYFDTVRIPSPPPYSGVYRSYTNSLFINDKVLLPIYNHPYDATAIQIYQQAMPGYDIRTFDCSDIIESGGAVHCITKLVALPKQPGPEIALFKFTPPLRYRLIGGNPGSSFLLQLSIDTQKPVVVTIIDCSGRIVRSPYSHIKGEGSHQIPIDLTDLPEGVYILRVRVGSESITEKLVLIH
;
A
#
# COMPACT_ATOMS: atom_id res chain seq x y z
N MET A 1 -13.38 14.09 9.88
CA MET A 1 -11.94 14.45 9.93
C MET A 1 -11.33 14.52 8.53
N PRO A 2 -11.33 13.47 7.67
CA PRO A 2 -10.63 13.53 6.37
C PRO A 2 -11.12 14.65 5.43
N TRP A 3 -12.45 14.86 5.36
CA TRP A 3 -13.05 15.93 4.54
C TRP A 3 -12.58 17.34 4.92
N HIS A 4 -12.32 17.58 6.21
CA HIS A 4 -11.85 18.88 6.68
C HIS A 4 -10.39 19.11 6.30
N LEU A 5 -9.54 18.08 6.42
CA LEU A 5 -8.15 18.13 5.98
C LEU A 5 -8.05 18.35 4.46
N ALA A 6 -8.85 17.62 3.67
CA ALA A 6 -8.90 17.80 2.23
C ALA A 6 -9.32 19.22 1.82
N HIS A 7 -10.33 19.79 2.50
CA HIS A 7 -10.76 21.16 2.30
C HIS A 7 -9.67 22.19 2.67
N VAL A 8 -9.05 22.05 3.85
CA VAL A 8 -8.01 22.97 4.35
C VAL A 8 -6.74 22.94 3.50
N TRP A 9 -6.38 21.78 2.95
CA TRP A 9 -5.21 21.63 2.06
C TRP A 9 -5.54 21.81 0.58
N ASN A 10 -6.79 22.06 0.23
CA ASN A 10 -7.27 22.18 -1.16
C ASN A 10 -6.84 20.99 -2.05
N ILE A 11 -7.03 19.77 -1.54
CA ILE A 11 -6.76 18.52 -2.28
C ILE A 11 -8.05 17.75 -2.58
N PRO A 12 -8.15 17.02 -3.70
CA PRO A 12 -9.28 16.15 -3.98
C PRO A 12 -9.49 15.10 -2.89
N LEU A 13 -10.76 14.81 -2.59
CA LEU A 13 -11.17 13.79 -1.63
C LEU A 13 -11.86 12.64 -2.37
N TYR A 14 -11.33 11.44 -2.23
CA TYR A 14 -11.95 10.20 -2.69
C TYR A 14 -12.41 9.41 -1.47
N ILE A 15 -13.69 8.99 -1.45
CA ILE A 15 -14.31 8.26 -0.33
C ILE A 15 -14.84 6.93 -0.86
N SER A 16 -14.62 5.86 -0.08
CA SER A 16 -15.26 4.56 -0.24
C SER A 16 -16.09 4.24 1.01
N ASP A 17 -17.15 3.46 0.87
CA ASP A 17 -17.98 2.99 1.98
C ASP A 17 -17.35 1.80 2.74
N LEU A 18 -16.19 1.30 2.30
CA LEU A 18 -15.40 0.29 3.00
C LEU A 18 -14.98 0.78 4.39
N VAL A 19 -15.46 0.11 5.43
CA VAL A 19 -15.04 0.37 6.82
C VAL A 19 -13.63 -0.15 7.00
N HIS A 20 -12.69 0.75 7.28
CA HIS A 20 -11.27 0.39 7.34
C HIS A 20 -10.48 1.34 8.24
N THR A 21 -9.71 0.79 9.18
CA THR A 21 -8.85 1.55 10.10
C THR A 21 -7.41 1.63 9.60
N GLY A 22 -6.76 2.79 9.82
CA GLY A 22 -5.38 2.99 9.39
C GLY A 22 -4.34 2.13 10.12
N GLY A 23 -4.66 1.62 11.31
CA GLY A 23 -3.80 0.68 12.05
C GLY A 23 -3.92 -0.76 11.54
N ASN A 24 -5.03 -1.12 10.90
CA ASN A 24 -5.20 -2.42 10.26
C ASN A 24 -4.75 -2.45 8.79
N PHE A 25 -3.83 -1.56 8.37
CA PHE A 25 -3.36 -1.50 6.99
C PHE A 25 -1.91 -1.04 6.88
N MET A 26 -1.13 -1.76 6.07
CA MET A 26 0.20 -1.35 5.62
C MET A 26 0.36 -1.65 4.14
N VAL A 27 1.23 -0.91 3.46
CA VAL A 27 1.57 -1.11 2.04
C VAL A 27 3.08 -1.06 1.84
N ASP A 28 3.59 -1.85 0.91
CA ASP A 28 5.02 -1.84 0.52
C ASP A 28 5.37 -0.66 -0.42
N GLY A 29 4.37 -0.02 -1.02
CA GLY A 29 4.55 1.01 -2.05
C GLY A 29 4.85 0.47 -3.45
N LEU A 30 4.86 -0.86 -3.63
CA LEU A 30 5.10 -1.58 -4.89
C LEU A 30 3.91 -2.46 -5.33
N GLY A 31 2.80 -2.45 -4.59
CA GLY A 31 1.53 -3.09 -4.97
C GLY A 31 1.00 -4.10 -3.95
N ALA A 32 1.75 -4.43 -2.89
CA ALA A 32 1.26 -5.32 -1.84
C ALA A 32 0.64 -4.52 -0.68
N GLY A 33 -0.63 -4.81 -0.39
CA GLY A 33 -1.33 -4.38 0.83
C GLY A 33 -1.35 -5.51 1.87
N PHE A 34 -1.30 -5.14 3.15
CA PHE A 34 -1.23 -6.08 4.27
C PHE A 34 -2.21 -5.64 5.36
N ALA A 35 -3.11 -6.54 5.79
CA ALA A 35 -4.10 -6.28 6.82
C ALA A 35 -4.41 -7.53 7.64
N SER A 36 -5.04 -7.37 8.81
CA SER A 36 -5.63 -8.50 9.53
C SER A 36 -7.03 -8.83 9.01
N ASN A 37 -7.51 -10.04 9.32
CA ASN A 37 -8.85 -10.52 9.05
C ASN A 37 -9.99 -9.75 9.74
N LEU A 38 -9.69 -8.69 10.50
CA LEU A 38 -10.67 -7.70 10.97
C LEU A 38 -11.39 -7.03 9.80
N ILE A 39 -10.71 -6.75 8.69
CA ILE A 39 -11.34 -6.11 7.52
C ILE A 39 -12.51 -6.91 6.95
N TYR A 40 -12.51 -8.24 7.11
CA TYR A 40 -13.60 -9.14 6.71
C TYR A 40 -14.74 -9.25 7.72
N GLN A 41 -14.55 -8.79 8.96
CA GLN A 41 -15.59 -8.79 10.01
C GLN A 41 -16.28 -7.45 10.14
N GLU A 42 -15.60 -6.36 9.81
CA GLU A 42 -16.15 -5.00 9.82
C GLU A 42 -16.97 -4.65 8.57
N ASN A 43 -16.95 -5.51 7.54
CA ASN A 43 -17.57 -5.27 6.24
C ASN A 43 -18.44 -6.43 5.78
N SER A 44 -19.50 -6.12 5.03
CA SER A 44 -20.36 -7.10 4.35
C SER A 44 -19.88 -7.47 2.94
N TYR A 45 -18.77 -6.88 2.48
CA TYR A 45 -18.16 -7.16 1.18
C TYR A 45 -17.43 -8.50 1.17
N THR A 46 -17.42 -9.16 0.01
CA THR A 46 -16.56 -10.33 -0.22
C THR A 46 -15.08 -9.95 -0.23
N PRO A 47 -14.15 -10.90 0.03
CA PRO A 47 -12.71 -10.67 -0.08
C PRO A 47 -12.28 -10.02 -1.40
N GLN A 48 -12.86 -10.45 -2.52
CA GLN A 48 -12.57 -9.93 -3.86
C GLN A 48 -13.07 -8.50 -4.06
N GLU A 49 -14.22 -8.13 -3.49
CA GLU A 49 -14.71 -6.75 -3.52
C GLU A 49 -13.83 -5.84 -2.66
N ILE A 50 -13.38 -6.30 -1.48
CA ILE A 50 -12.48 -5.55 -0.60
C ILE A 50 -11.13 -5.30 -1.29
N GLU A 51 -10.54 -6.32 -1.90
CA GLU A 51 -9.31 -6.20 -2.69
C GLU A 51 -9.51 -5.25 -3.88
N SER A 52 -10.63 -5.35 -4.60
CA SER A 52 -10.95 -4.45 -5.73
C SER A 52 -11.12 -2.99 -5.29
N ILE A 53 -11.79 -2.74 -4.17
CA ILE A 53 -11.97 -1.40 -3.60
C ILE A 53 -10.61 -0.84 -3.18
N LEU A 54 -9.83 -1.58 -2.40
CA LEU A 54 -8.53 -1.12 -1.95
C LEU A 54 -7.55 -0.93 -3.13
N GLY A 55 -7.61 -1.77 -4.17
CA GLY A 55 -6.85 -1.53 -5.41
C GLY A 55 -7.23 -0.20 -6.08
N ALA A 56 -8.53 0.08 -6.22
CA ALA A 56 -9.03 1.30 -6.86
C ALA A 56 -8.77 2.62 -6.09
N TYR A 57 -8.60 2.54 -4.76
CA TYR A 57 -8.41 3.71 -3.87
C TYR A 57 -6.99 3.85 -3.32
N MET A 58 -6.25 2.75 -3.15
CA MET A 58 -4.89 2.72 -2.57
C MET A 58 -3.79 2.35 -3.59
N GLY A 59 -4.15 1.93 -4.81
CA GLY A 59 -3.18 1.60 -5.86
C GLY A 59 -2.41 0.30 -5.62
N MET A 60 -3.04 -0.69 -4.98
CA MET A 60 -2.45 -2.01 -4.72
C MET A 60 -2.94 -3.08 -5.71
N ASP A 61 -2.09 -4.07 -5.98
CA ASP A 61 -2.33 -5.22 -6.86
C ASP A 61 -2.75 -6.49 -6.09
N THR A 62 -2.45 -6.61 -4.79
CA THR A 62 -2.75 -7.82 -3.99
C THR A 62 -2.87 -7.49 -2.50
N LEU A 63 -3.87 -8.10 -1.84
CA LEU A 63 -4.13 -7.97 -0.39
C LEU A 63 -3.76 -9.24 0.38
N TYR A 64 -2.68 -9.17 1.16
CA TYR A 64 -2.29 -10.24 2.08
C TYR A 64 -3.02 -10.10 3.42
N ILE A 65 -3.93 -11.04 3.69
CA ILE A 65 -4.69 -11.09 4.94
C ILE A 65 -4.12 -12.09 5.93
N PHE A 66 -3.96 -11.60 7.15
CA PHE A 66 -3.42 -12.35 8.29
C PHE A 66 -4.47 -12.55 9.38
N GLN A 67 -4.40 -13.68 10.08
CA GLN A 67 -5.18 -13.86 11.30
C GLN A 67 -4.72 -12.86 12.39
N ARG A 68 -5.65 -12.26 13.13
CA ARG A 68 -5.30 -11.43 14.31
C ARG A 68 -4.73 -12.28 15.45
N ILE A 69 -3.88 -11.68 16.27
CA ILE A 69 -3.45 -12.31 17.53
C ILE A 69 -4.61 -12.42 18.52
N SER A 70 -4.55 -13.42 19.40
CA SER A 70 -5.54 -13.68 20.45
C SER A 70 -5.39 -12.69 21.61
N GLY A 71 -6.51 -12.21 22.13
CA GLY A 71 -6.61 -11.38 23.33
C GLY A 71 -6.34 -9.88 23.14
N GLU A 72 -5.64 -9.48 22.08
CA GLU A 72 -5.54 -8.08 21.65
C GLU A 72 -6.89 -7.67 21.01
N TYR A 73 -7.47 -6.56 21.46
CA TYR A 73 -8.89 -6.26 21.19
C TYR A 73 -9.13 -5.42 19.95
N THR A 74 -8.16 -4.64 19.48
CA THR A 74 -8.29 -3.88 18.23
C THR A 74 -8.25 -4.82 17.03
N GLY A 75 -7.50 -5.91 17.13
CA GLY A 75 -7.29 -6.87 16.04
C GLY A 75 -6.43 -6.30 14.91
N HIS A 76 -5.75 -5.17 15.10
CA HIS A 76 -4.97 -4.51 14.06
C HIS A 76 -3.67 -5.24 13.71
N ILE A 77 -3.15 -4.99 12.50
CA ILE A 77 -1.84 -5.52 12.06
C ILE A 77 -0.67 -4.77 12.71
N ASP A 78 -0.78 -3.45 12.92
CA ASP A 78 0.29 -2.61 13.51
C ASP A 78 0.66 -2.98 14.96
N MET A 79 -0.24 -3.67 15.68
CA MET A 79 0.00 -4.17 17.03
C MET A 79 0.98 -5.35 17.10
N TRP A 80 1.27 -6.02 15.99
CA TRP A 80 2.22 -7.16 15.96
C TRP A 80 3.12 -7.24 14.72
N GLY A 81 2.89 -6.42 13.69
CA GLY A 81 3.69 -6.38 12.46
C GLY A 81 3.97 -4.95 12.03
N LYS A 82 5.12 -4.72 11.40
CA LYS A 82 5.49 -3.44 10.77
C LYS A 82 6.36 -3.63 9.54
N LEU A 83 6.01 -3.04 8.40
CA LEU A 83 6.94 -2.93 7.27
C LEU A 83 8.02 -1.89 7.57
N LEU A 84 9.29 -2.25 7.35
CA LEU A 84 10.45 -1.38 7.54
C LEU A 84 10.83 -0.65 6.24
N ASP A 85 10.66 -1.33 5.12
CA ASP A 85 10.83 -0.86 3.75
C ASP A 85 9.94 -1.69 2.80
N ASP A 86 10.24 -1.70 1.51
CA ASP A 86 9.50 -2.40 0.46
C ASP A 86 9.76 -3.92 0.38
N HIS A 87 10.66 -4.47 1.21
CA HIS A 87 11.00 -5.90 1.26
C HIS A 87 11.38 -6.41 2.67
N THR A 88 11.14 -5.65 3.74
CA THR A 88 11.48 -6.06 5.11
C THR A 88 10.29 -5.90 6.05
N ALA A 89 9.87 -6.99 6.70
CA ALA A 89 8.78 -7.00 7.67
C ALA A 89 9.29 -7.33 9.08
N MET A 90 9.10 -6.41 10.03
CA MET A 90 9.28 -6.68 11.46
C MET A 90 8.03 -7.34 12.03
N ILE A 91 8.17 -8.56 12.56
CA ILE A 91 7.09 -9.36 13.13
C ILE A 91 7.40 -9.69 14.60
N ALA A 92 6.46 -9.36 15.48
CA ALA A 92 6.57 -9.60 16.90
C ALA A 92 6.76 -11.09 17.25
N TYR A 93 7.19 -11.39 18.47
CA TYR A 93 7.17 -12.74 19.03
C TYR A 93 6.90 -12.73 20.53
N TYR A 94 6.18 -13.75 20.98
CA TYR A 94 6.07 -14.13 22.39
C TYR A 94 6.91 -15.39 22.65
N PRO A 95 7.31 -15.68 23.90
CA PRO A 95 8.05 -16.91 24.22
C PRO A 95 7.18 -18.18 24.04
N PRO A 96 7.80 -19.38 23.93
CA PRO A 96 7.07 -20.64 23.90
C PRO A 96 6.12 -20.79 25.10
N GLY A 97 4.89 -21.26 24.83
CA GLY A 97 3.82 -21.37 25.83
C GLY A 97 2.79 -20.24 25.78
N ASP A 98 3.11 -19.10 25.16
CA ASP A 98 2.14 -18.04 24.86
C ASP A 98 1.19 -18.47 23.73
N PRO A 99 -0.13 -18.19 23.79
CA PRO A 99 -1.09 -18.55 22.74
C PRO A 99 -0.76 -17.98 21.36
N ASN A 100 -0.04 -16.85 21.29
CA ASN A 100 0.34 -16.18 20.05
C ASN A 100 1.71 -16.61 19.51
N HIS A 101 2.47 -17.44 20.23
CA HIS A 101 3.83 -17.86 19.83
C HIS A 101 3.86 -18.52 18.44
N ASN A 102 3.08 -19.59 18.27
CA ASN A 102 3.04 -20.33 17.00
C ASN A 102 2.48 -19.48 15.86
N LEU A 103 1.45 -18.69 16.15
CA LEU A 103 0.78 -17.82 15.18
C LEU A 103 1.75 -16.76 14.65
N LEU A 104 2.48 -16.04 15.51
CA LEU A 104 3.47 -15.03 15.09
C LEU A 104 4.68 -15.62 14.38
N ASN A 105 5.10 -16.84 14.71
CA ASN A 105 6.11 -17.56 13.94
C ASN A 105 5.59 -17.92 12.54
N GLN A 106 4.33 -18.34 12.42
CA GLN A 106 3.68 -18.56 11.12
C GLN A 106 3.55 -17.26 10.33
N HIS A 107 3.18 -16.13 10.94
CA HIS A 107 3.15 -14.82 10.28
C HIS A 107 4.51 -14.47 9.67
N ALA A 108 5.60 -14.60 10.44
CA ALA A 108 6.95 -14.37 9.92
C ALA A 108 7.31 -15.31 8.75
N GLN A 109 6.98 -16.61 8.86
CA GLN A 109 7.19 -17.55 7.75
C GLN A 109 6.35 -17.22 6.51
N THR A 110 5.10 -16.77 6.67
CA THR A 110 4.25 -16.35 5.56
C THR A 110 4.81 -15.09 4.89
N PHE A 111 5.22 -14.08 5.66
CA PHE A 111 5.91 -12.90 5.13
C PHE A 111 7.14 -13.30 4.32
N ALA A 112 8.01 -14.16 4.86
CA ALA A 112 9.22 -14.63 4.16
C ALA A 112 8.96 -15.36 2.82
N ASN A 113 7.72 -15.79 2.55
CA ASN A 113 7.33 -16.42 1.28
C ASN A 113 6.59 -15.46 0.32
N ILE A 114 6.27 -14.23 0.75
CA ILE A 114 5.69 -13.19 -0.11
C ILE A 114 6.78 -12.54 -0.95
N LYS A 115 6.42 -12.17 -2.19
CA LYS A 115 7.23 -11.28 -3.02
C LYS A 115 6.56 -9.92 -3.16
N ASN A 116 7.34 -8.85 -3.10
CA ASN A 116 6.87 -7.51 -3.45
C ASN A 116 6.68 -7.36 -4.98
N GLY A 117 6.18 -6.20 -5.42
CA GLY A 117 5.98 -5.92 -6.85
C GLY A 117 7.24 -5.96 -7.72
N ALA A 118 8.44 -5.85 -7.12
CA ALA A 118 9.72 -6.04 -7.80
C ALA A 118 10.16 -7.51 -7.92
N GLY A 119 9.40 -8.45 -7.33
CA GLY A 119 9.69 -9.89 -7.34
C GLY A 119 10.72 -10.35 -6.29
N VAL A 120 11.08 -9.46 -5.36
CA VAL A 120 11.99 -9.71 -4.24
C VAL A 120 11.20 -10.30 -3.07
N TYR A 121 11.74 -11.34 -2.42
CA TYR A 121 11.12 -11.93 -1.22
C TYR A 121 11.28 -11.01 -0.02
N PHE A 122 10.30 -11.01 0.89
CA PHE A 122 10.44 -10.26 2.14
C PHE A 122 11.43 -10.92 3.10
N ASP A 123 12.36 -10.13 3.64
CA ASP A 123 13.10 -10.48 4.85
C ASP A 123 12.23 -10.26 6.09
N THR A 124 12.46 -11.05 7.16
CA THR A 124 11.71 -10.89 8.42
C THR A 124 12.60 -10.64 9.62
N VAL A 125 12.42 -9.47 10.24
CA VAL A 125 13.02 -9.09 11.51
C VAL A 125 12.09 -9.53 12.64
N ARG A 126 12.63 -10.11 13.73
CA ARG A 126 11.83 -10.54 14.89
C ARG A 126 12.07 -9.62 16.08
N ILE A 127 11.00 -9.20 16.75
CA ILE A 127 11.05 -8.30 17.92
C ILE A 127 10.24 -8.89 19.10
N PRO A 128 10.76 -8.93 20.34
CA PRO A 128 10.02 -9.51 21.46
C PRO A 128 8.86 -8.61 21.89
N SER A 129 7.65 -9.15 22.04
CA SER A 129 6.56 -8.41 22.70
C SER A 129 6.60 -8.63 24.22
N PRO A 130 6.41 -7.59 25.05
CA PRO A 130 6.19 -7.76 26.48
C PRO A 130 4.90 -8.56 26.72
N PRO A 131 4.84 -9.44 27.74
CA PRO A 131 3.60 -10.13 28.08
C PRO A 131 2.50 -9.10 28.42
N PRO A 132 1.22 -9.42 28.16
CA PRO A 132 0.11 -8.53 28.50
C PRO A 132 0.11 -8.16 29.98
N TYR A 133 -0.12 -6.89 30.30
CA TYR A 133 -0.20 -6.40 31.68
C TYR A 133 -1.64 -5.91 31.93
N SER A 134 -2.32 -6.47 32.93
CA SER A 134 -3.75 -6.19 33.21
C SER A 134 -4.67 -6.38 31.98
N GLY A 135 -4.31 -7.28 31.06
CA GLY A 135 -5.03 -7.52 29.80
C GLY A 135 -4.61 -6.60 28.63
N VAL A 136 -3.77 -5.61 28.87
CA VAL A 136 -3.28 -4.65 27.87
C VAL A 136 -2.07 -5.20 27.12
N TYR A 137 -2.13 -5.18 25.79
CA TYR A 137 -1.10 -5.70 24.89
C TYR A 137 -0.13 -4.59 24.50
N ARG A 138 1.12 -4.70 24.99
CA ARG A 138 2.19 -3.76 24.70
C ARG A 138 2.90 -4.15 23.40
N SER A 139 3.14 -3.17 22.53
CA SER A 139 3.65 -3.41 21.18
C SER A 139 4.78 -2.45 20.81
N TYR A 140 5.95 -2.99 20.48
CA TYR A 140 7.04 -2.23 19.88
C TYR A 140 6.84 -2.00 18.37
N THR A 141 6.02 -2.81 17.69
CA THR A 141 5.68 -2.61 16.27
C THR A 141 4.74 -1.44 16.05
N ASN A 142 4.04 -0.97 17.09
CA ASN A 142 3.19 0.24 17.05
C ASN A 142 4.01 1.55 17.09
N SER A 143 5.16 1.56 16.40
CA SER A 143 6.06 2.71 16.21
C SER A 143 5.70 3.52 14.98
N LEU A 144 6.17 4.76 14.90
CA LEU A 144 6.01 5.64 13.74
C LEU A 144 7.37 5.88 13.06
N PHE A 145 7.41 5.83 11.73
CA PHE A 145 8.55 6.31 10.95
C PHE A 145 8.21 7.66 10.33
N ILE A 146 9.10 8.63 10.44
CA ILE A 146 8.92 9.95 9.87
C ILE A 146 10.27 10.47 9.38
N ASN A 147 10.42 10.54 8.05
CA ASN A 147 11.66 10.90 7.36
C ASN A 147 12.85 10.04 7.84
N ASP A 148 13.82 10.65 8.53
CA ASP A 148 15.03 10.04 9.08
C ASP A 148 14.86 9.48 10.50
N LYS A 149 13.64 9.42 11.05
CA LYS A 149 13.40 9.14 12.48
C LYS A 149 12.42 8.00 12.71
N VAL A 150 12.65 7.27 13.81
CA VAL A 150 11.73 6.26 14.34
C VAL A 150 11.26 6.72 15.72
N LEU A 151 9.95 6.84 15.92
CA LEU A 151 9.35 7.07 17.23
C LEU A 151 8.89 5.71 17.78
N LEU A 152 9.69 5.14 18.69
CA LEU A 152 9.55 3.82 19.27
C LEU A 152 8.84 3.90 20.64
N PRO A 153 7.67 3.27 20.84
CA PRO A 153 7.12 3.13 22.18
C PRO A 153 8.03 2.26 23.07
N ILE A 154 8.13 2.60 24.35
CA ILE A 154 8.76 1.79 25.42
C ILE A 154 7.83 1.71 26.63
N TYR A 155 8.07 0.75 27.54
CA TYR A 155 7.07 0.36 28.55
C TYR A 155 7.65 0.07 29.95
N ASN A 156 8.81 0.66 30.26
CA ASN A 156 9.60 0.39 31.47
C ASN A 156 9.79 -1.13 31.70
N HIS A 157 10.11 -1.85 30.61
CA HIS A 157 10.16 -3.31 30.56
C HIS A 157 11.57 -3.77 30.11
N PRO A 158 12.11 -4.90 30.61
CA PRO A 158 13.45 -5.37 30.22
C PRO A 158 13.65 -5.57 28.70
N TYR A 159 12.58 -5.77 27.93
CA TYR A 159 12.64 -5.86 26.47
C TYR A 159 12.81 -4.50 25.76
N ASP A 160 12.65 -3.36 26.44
CA ASP A 160 12.82 -2.03 25.82
C ASP A 160 14.22 -1.88 25.23
N ALA A 161 15.26 -2.29 25.96
CA ALA A 161 16.64 -2.28 25.49
C ALA A 161 16.85 -3.18 24.25
N THR A 162 16.23 -4.36 24.24
CA THR A 162 16.28 -5.29 23.09
C THR A 162 15.54 -4.73 21.88
N ALA A 163 14.37 -4.11 22.06
CA ALA A 163 13.60 -3.47 21.01
C ALA A 163 14.39 -2.31 20.37
N ILE A 164 14.99 -1.44 21.18
CA ILE A 164 15.85 -0.34 20.71
C ILE A 164 17.00 -0.88 19.86
N GLN A 165 17.71 -1.91 20.34
CA GLN A 165 18.82 -2.52 19.60
C GLN A 165 18.38 -3.11 18.26
N ILE A 166 17.24 -3.80 18.21
CA ILE A 166 16.69 -4.39 16.98
C ILE A 166 16.34 -3.29 15.97
N TYR A 167 15.70 -2.19 16.40
CA TYR A 167 15.43 -1.06 15.51
C TYR A 167 16.71 -0.39 15.00
N GLN A 168 17.73 -0.21 15.84
CA GLN A 168 19.03 0.35 15.43
C GLN A 168 19.76 -0.54 14.40
N GLN A 169 19.62 -1.86 14.51
CA GLN A 169 20.21 -2.82 13.57
C GLN A 169 19.44 -2.95 12.26
N ALA A 170 18.10 -2.95 12.32
CA ALA A 170 17.24 -3.11 11.17
C ALA A 170 17.03 -1.83 10.36
N MET A 171 17.24 -0.65 10.96
CA MET A 171 17.07 0.66 10.32
C MET A 171 18.35 1.51 10.45
N PRO A 172 19.48 1.07 9.86
CA PRO A 172 20.75 1.79 9.95
C PRO A 172 20.62 3.20 9.35
N GLY A 173 21.10 4.21 10.09
CA GLY A 173 21.03 5.62 9.70
C GLY A 173 19.79 6.37 10.20
N TYR A 174 18.80 5.67 10.79
CA TYR A 174 17.65 6.32 11.42
C TYR A 174 17.94 6.78 12.86
N ASP A 175 17.38 7.94 13.22
CA ASP A 175 17.38 8.49 14.57
C ASP A 175 16.26 7.86 15.41
N ILE A 176 16.60 6.85 16.21
CA ILE A 176 15.65 6.10 17.04
C ILE A 176 15.35 6.89 18.34
N ARG A 177 14.11 7.33 18.50
CA ARG A 177 13.61 8.09 19.66
C ARG A 177 12.55 7.31 20.41
N THR A 178 12.78 7.09 21.70
CA THR A 178 11.89 6.32 22.57
C THR A 178 10.90 7.19 23.31
N PHE A 179 9.65 6.72 23.44
CA PHE A 179 8.58 7.38 24.20
C PHE A 179 7.96 6.40 25.17
N ASP A 180 7.90 6.74 26.46
CA ASP A 180 7.13 5.93 27.42
C ASP A 180 5.66 5.97 27.03
N CYS A 181 5.13 4.80 26.70
CA CYS A 181 3.76 4.60 26.23
C CYS A 181 2.94 3.75 27.21
N SER A 182 3.44 3.54 28.44
CA SER A 182 2.80 2.73 29.48
C SER A 182 1.38 3.19 29.82
N ASP A 183 1.12 4.50 29.76
CA ASP A 183 -0.21 5.07 30.02
C ASP A 183 -1.13 4.99 28.80
N ILE A 184 -0.63 5.35 27.60
CA ILE A 184 -1.48 5.43 26.39
C ILE A 184 -1.89 4.05 25.86
N ILE A 185 -1.08 3.02 26.08
CA ILE A 185 -1.33 1.67 25.60
C ILE A 185 -2.58 1.03 26.23
N GLU A 186 -3.03 1.52 27.40
CA GLU A 186 -4.31 1.13 28.00
C GLU A 186 -5.51 1.49 27.09
N SER A 187 -5.34 2.42 26.15
CA SER A 187 -6.32 2.76 25.11
C SER A 187 -6.17 1.92 23.82
N GLY A 188 -5.41 0.81 23.86
CA GLY A 188 -5.27 -0.16 22.77
C GLY A 188 -4.30 0.22 21.66
N GLY A 189 -3.43 1.20 21.88
CA GLY A 189 -2.45 1.63 20.89
C GLY A 189 -1.37 2.53 21.46
N ALA A 190 -0.28 2.68 20.72
CA ALA A 190 0.82 3.56 21.08
C ALA A 190 1.03 4.63 19.98
N VAL A 191 2.28 4.96 19.68
CA VAL A 191 2.66 6.09 18.82
C VAL A 191 2.03 6.00 17.43
N HIS A 192 1.96 4.81 16.82
CA HIS A 192 1.34 4.66 15.50
C HIS A 192 -0.17 4.95 15.53
N CYS A 193 -0.90 4.36 16.48
CA CYS A 193 -2.36 4.52 16.57
C CYS A 193 -2.82 5.97 16.79
N ILE A 194 -2.03 6.80 17.47
CA ILE A 194 -2.36 8.20 17.75
C ILE A 194 -1.82 9.20 16.71
N THR A 195 -1.21 8.72 15.63
CA THR A 195 -0.62 9.57 14.58
C THR A 195 -1.10 9.20 13.19
N LYS A 196 -0.96 10.13 12.24
CA LYS A 196 -1.15 9.87 10.81
C LYS A 196 -0.14 10.68 10.01
N LEU A 197 0.64 10.02 9.17
CA LEU A 197 1.57 10.69 8.27
C LEU A 197 0.79 11.41 7.16
N VAL A 198 1.27 12.60 6.81
CA VAL A 198 0.90 13.31 5.59
C VAL A 198 2.08 13.17 4.64
N ALA A 199 1.88 12.47 3.52
CA ALA A 199 2.90 12.37 2.50
C ALA A 199 3.16 13.76 1.90
N LEU A 200 4.42 14.09 1.64
CA LEU A 200 4.74 15.23 0.78
C LEU A 200 4.22 14.93 -0.64
N PRO A 201 3.83 15.95 -1.42
CA PRO A 201 3.55 15.78 -2.84
C PRO A 201 4.73 15.07 -3.50
N LYS A 202 4.44 13.97 -4.20
CA LYS A 202 5.43 13.18 -4.94
C LYS A 202 6.18 14.12 -5.87
N GLN A 203 7.44 14.38 -5.57
CA GLN A 203 8.28 15.23 -6.42
C GLN A 203 8.36 14.59 -7.81
N PRO A 204 8.33 15.38 -8.91
CA PRO A 204 8.41 14.84 -10.26
C PRO A 204 9.64 13.94 -10.41
N GLY A 205 9.40 12.65 -10.63
CA GLY A 205 10.42 11.61 -10.66
C GLY A 205 9.93 10.36 -11.40
N PRO A 206 10.85 9.49 -11.85
CA PRO A 206 10.52 8.33 -12.67
C PRO A 206 9.64 7.35 -11.89
N GLU A 207 8.45 7.06 -12.40
CA GLU A 207 7.53 6.15 -11.75
C GLU A 207 7.93 4.68 -11.95
N ILE A 208 8.05 3.94 -10.84
CA ILE A 208 7.93 2.49 -10.86
C ILE A 208 6.51 2.21 -11.33
N ALA A 209 6.38 1.61 -12.52
CA ALA A 209 5.05 1.35 -13.06
C ALA A 209 4.45 0.09 -12.43
N LEU A 210 3.18 0.22 -12.07
CA LEU A 210 2.27 -0.89 -11.81
C LEU A 210 2.33 -1.87 -13.00
N PHE A 211 2.53 -3.16 -12.71
CA PHE A 211 2.64 -4.21 -13.72
C PHE A 211 1.67 -5.37 -13.44
N LYS A 212 0.59 -5.39 -14.25
CA LYS A 212 -0.12 -6.57 -14.79
C LYS A 212 -1.10 -7.36 -13.91
N PHE A 213 -2.34 -7.38 -14.41
CA PHE A 213 -3.04 -8.60 -14.87
C PHE A 213 -3.69 -8.27 -16.24
N THR A 214 -3.72 -9.10 -17.29
CA THR A 214 -3.06 -10.38 -17.63
C THR A 214 -3.01 -10.49 -19.20
N PRO A 215 -2.30 -11.44 -19.86
CA PRO A 215 -1.91 -11.28 -21.29
C PRO A 215 -3.08 -11.35 -22.31
N PRO A 216 -2.89 -10.91 -23.59
CA PRO A 216 -1.59 -10.79 -24.27
C PRO A 216 -0.92 -9.41 -24.24
N LEU A 217 -1.66 -8.33 -24.02
CA LEU A 217 -1.14 -6.96 -24.19
C LEU A 217 -0.33 -6.47 -22.99
N ARG A 218 0.99 -6.49 -23.12
CA ARG A 218 1.91 -5.82 -22.20
C ARG A 218 2.00 -4.34 -22.57
N TYR A 219 1.32 -3.48 -21.83
CA TYR A 219 1.55 -2.04 -21.85
C TYR A 219 2.04 -1.52 -20.51
N ARG A 220 2.58 -0.31 -20.52
CA ARG A 220 3.04 0.46 -19.37
C ARG A 220 2.77 1.94 -19.65
N LEU A 221 2.18 2.66 -18.71
CA LEU A 221 2.18 4.11 -18.75
C LEU A 221 3.58 4.61 -18.35
N ILE A 222 4.19 5.47 -19.16
CA ILE A 222 5.46 6.15 -18.88
C ILE A 222 5.17 7.64 -18.79
N GLY A 223 5.30 8.19 -17.59
CA GLY A 223 5.02 9.59 -17.29
C GLY A 223 4.72 9.72 -15.80
N GLY A 224 4.51 10.95 -15.32
CA GLY A 224 3.83 11.14 -14.05
C GLY A 224 2.32 11.01 -14.22
N ASN A 225 1.59 11.21 -13.12
CA ASN A 225 0.13 11.42 -13.15
C ASN A 225 -0.19 12.50 -14.20
N PRO A 226 -1.10 12.26 -15.16
CA PRO A 226 -1.20 13.12 -16.33
C PRO A 226 -1.83 14.47 -16.00
N GLY A 227 -1.00 15.51 -15.91
CA GLY A 227 -1.46 16.88 -16.12
C GLY A 227 -1.87 17.06 -17.58
N SER A 228 -0.90 17.27 -18.48
CA SER A 228 -1.16 17.53 -19.90
C SER A 228 -0.81 16.38 -20.86
N SER A 229 0.10 15.47 -20.55
CA SER A 229 0.45 14.35 -21.46
C SER A 229 1.22 13.21 -20.78
N PHE A 230 1.28 12.05 -21.43
CA PHE A 230 2.13 10.91 -21.05
C PHE A 230 2.54 10.07 -22.28
N LEU A 231 3.49 9.14 -22.11
CA LEU A 231 3.88 8.16 -23.12
C LEU A 231 3.31 6.77 -22.78
N LEU A 232 2.41 6.23 -23.60
CA LEU A 232 2.00 4.83 -23.52
C LEU A 232 3.09 3.95 -24.16
N GLN A 233 3.77 3.12 -23.37
CA GLN A 233 4.62 2.06 -23.88
C GLN A 233 3.77 0.80 -24.14
N LEU A 234 3.90 0.23 -25.33
CA LEU A 234 3.36 -1.08 -25.71
C LEU A 234 4.50 -2.04 -26.04
N SER A 235 4.32 -3.32 -25.73
CA SER A 235 5.11 -4.41 -26.29
C SER A 235 4.16 -5.29 -27.10
N ILE A 236 4.45 -5.44 -28.39
CA ILE A 236 3.60 -6.12 -29.36
C ILE A 236 4.33 -7.36 -29.85
N ASP A 237 3.62 -8.48 -29.91
CA ASP A 237 4.12 -9.82 -30.24
C ASP A 237 4.23 -10.07 -31.75
N THR A 238 3.32 -9.50 -32.53
CA THR A 238 3.19 -9.69 -33.98
C THR A 238 2.53 -8.45 -34.60
N GLN A 239 2.64 -8.26 -35.92
CA GLN A 239 2.10 -7.07 -36.56
C GLN A 239 0.56 -6.96 -36.40
N LYS A 240 0.10 -6.00 -35.59
CA LYS A 240 -1.31 -5.81 -35.20
C LYS A 240 -1.73 -4.33 -35.35
N PRO A 241 -3.00 -4.03 -35.66
CA PRO A 241 -3.54 -2.68 -35.59
C PRO A 241 -3.68 -2.25 -34.12
N VAL A 242 -3.19 -1.06 -33.78
CA VAL A 242 -3.27 -0.46 -32.44
C VAL A 242 -4.20 0.73 -32.47
N VAL A 243 -5.22 0.74 -31.61
CA VAL A 243 -6.12 1.88 -31.40
C VAL A 243 -6.08 2.31 -29.95
N VAL A 244 -5.87 3.60 -29.68
CA VAL A 244 -5.95 4.18 -28.32
C VAL A 244 -7.03 5.25 -28.32
N THR A 245 -7.91 5.24 -27.32
CA THR A 245 -9.04 6.17 -27.22
C THR A 245 -9.16 6.70 -25.79
N ILE A 246 -9.39 8.00 -25.64
CA ILE A 246 -9.76 8.63 -24.35
C ILE A 246 -11.26 8.91 -24.35
N ILE A 247 -11.95 8.44 -23.32
CA ILE A 247 -13.41 8.49 -23.18
C ILE A 247 -13.73 9.21 -21.85
N ASP A 248 -14.69 10.12 -21.83
CA ASP A 248 -15.19 10.72 -20.58
C ASP A 248 -16.19 9.80 -19.85
N CYS A 249 -16.55 10.15 -18.61
CA CYS A 249 -17.53 9.38 -17.81
C CYS A 249 -18.94 9.30 -18.42
N SER A 250 -19.26 10.08 -19.46
CA SER A 250 -20.53 9.94 -20.21
C SER A 250 -20.45 8.92 -21.34
N GLY A 251 -19.28 8.33 -21.58
CA GLY A 251 -19.03 7.39 -22.68
C GLY A 251 -18.65 8.06 -24.00
N ARG A 252 -18.47 9.39 -24.02
CA ARG A 252 -18.09 10.14 -25.23
C ARG A 252 -16.57 10.12 -25.42
N ILE A 253 -16.14 9.91 -26.67
CA ILE A 253 -14.73 10.04 -27.05
C ILE A 253 -14.33 11.51 -26.98
N VAL A 254 -13.34 11.85 -26.13
CA VAL A 254 -12.89 13.24 -25.92
C VAL A 254 -11.57 13.57 -26.60
N ARG A 255 -10.81 12.57 -27.07
CA ARG A 255 -9.61 12.78 -27.90
C ARG A 255 -9.68 11.89 -29.13
N SER A 256 -9.26 12.44 -30.28
CA SER A 256 -9.15 11.71 -31.54
C SER A 256 -8.34 10.43 -31.33
N PRO A 257 -8.86 9.24 -31.71
CA PRO A 257 -8.16 8.00 -31.44
C PRO A 257 -6.81 7.92 -32.18
N TYR A 258 -5.75 7.56 -31.46
CA TYR A 258 -4.52 7.07 -32.10
C TYR A 258 -4.88 5.78 -32.84
N SER A 259 -4.53 5.63 -34.12
CA SER A 259 -4.88 4.45 -34.91
C SER A 259 -3.80 4.13 -35.93
N HIS A 260 -2.95 3.14 -35.65
CA HIS A 260 -1.81 2.77 -36.50
C HIS A 260 -1.53 1.27 -36.45
N ILE A 261 -1.04 0.69 -37.55
CA ILE A 261 -0.47 -0.66 -37.52
C ILE A 261 0.94 -0.60 -36.92
N LYS A 262 1.24 -1.51 -36.00
CA LYS A 262 2.55 -1.64 -35.35
C LYS A 262 3.10 -3.05 -35.54
N GLY A 263 4.38 -3.16 -35.85
CA GLY A 263 5.09 -4.45 -35.91
C GLY A 263 5.41 -5.03 -34.53
N GLU A 264 6.03 -6.19 -34.51
CA GLU A 264 6.63 -6.79 -33.31
C GLU A 264 7.63 -5.82 -32.65
N GLY A 265 7.73 -5.86 -31.33
CA GLY A 265 8.68 -5.06 -30.53
C GLY A 265 8.02 -4.06 -29.59
N SER A 266 8.84 -3.15 -29.02
CA SER A 266 8.35 -2.11 -28.11
C SER A 266 8.11 -0.79 -28.84
N HIS A 267 6.97 -0.17 -28.55
CA HIS A 267 6.51 1.09 -29.14
C HIS A 267 6.20 2.08 -28.03
N GLN A 268 6.51 3.36 -28.25
CA GLN A 268 6.00 4.46 -27.43
C GLN A 268 4.97 5.25 -28.25
N ILE A 269 3.85 5.60 -27.61
CA ILE A 269 2.77 6.39 -28.20
C ILE A 269 2.55 7.61 -27.29
N PRO A 270 2.77 8.85 -27.76
CA PRO A 270 2.40 10.03 -26.99
C PRO A 270 0.88 10.14 -26.91
N ILE A 271 0.38 10.34 -25.70
CA ILE A 271 -1.02 10.60 -25.39
C ILE A 271 -1.13 12.03 -24.88
N ASP A 272 -1.80 12.87 -25.67
CA ASP A 272 -2.05 14.26 -25.36
C ASP A 272 -3.42 14.44 -24.68
N LEU A 273 -3.39 15.12 -23.54
CA LEU A 273 -4.51 15.39 -22.65
C LEU A 273 -4.62 16.90 -22.35
N THR A 274 -3.77 17.74 -22.94
CA THR A 274 -3.83 19.20 -22.92
C THR A 274 -5.25 19.64 -23.30
N ASP A 275 -5.81 20.64 -22.62
CA ASP A 275 -7.18 21.14 -22.82
C ASP A 275 -8.33 20.14 -22.48
N LEU A 276 -8.06 19.03 -21.78
CA LEU A 276 -9.12 18.29 -21.07
C LEU A 276 -9.34 18.91 -19.68
N PRO A 277 -10.60 19.16 -19.25
CA PRO A 277 -10.90 19.53 -17.88
C PRO A 277 -10.38 18.50 -16.87
N GLU A 278 -10.11 18.93 -15.65
CA GLU A 278 -9.87 18.03 -14.53
C GLU A 278 -11.02 17.02 -14.36
N GLY A 279 -10.70 15.78 -14.01
CA GLY A 279 -11.71 14.75 -13.85
C GLY A 279 -11.22 13.34 -14.16
N VAL A 280 -12.18 12.41 -14.18
CA VAL A 280 -11.93 11.00 -14.46
C VAL A 280 -12.22 10.71 -15.93
N TYR A 281 -11.31 9.98 -16.56
CA TYR A 281 -11.40 9.55 -17.95
C TYR A 281 -11.04 8.06 -18.05
N ILE A 282 -11.37 7.47 -19.19
CA ILE A 282 -11.12 6.08 -19.49
C ILE A 282 -10.20 5.99 -20.71
N LEU A 283 -9.00 5.45 -20.49
CA LEU A 283 -8.05 5.06 -21.54
C LEU A 283 -8.45 3.67 -22.04
N ARG A 284 -8.81 3.54 -23.31
CA ARG A 284 -9.03 2.23 -23.94
C ARG A 284 -7.95 1.98 -24.98
N VAL A 285 -7.19 0.91 -24.79
CA VAL A 285 -6.18 0.41 -25.74
C VAL A 285 -6.72 -0.85 -26.39
N ARG A 286 -6.75 -0.90 -27.72
CA ARG A 286 -7.05 -2.10 -28.52
C ARG A 286 -5.84 -2.45 -29.36
N VAL A 287 -5.53 -3.74 -29.47
CA VAL A 287 -4.47 -4.24 -30.34
C VAL A 287 -4.96 -5.53 -31.00
N GLY A 288 -5.19 -5.49 -32.31
CA GLY A 288 -5.91 -6.56 -33.00
C GLY A 288 -7.33 -6.73 -32.45
N SER A 289 -7.69 -7.96 -32.05
CA SER A 289 -8.96 -8.29 -31.40
C SER A 289 -8.96 -8.07 -29.88
N GLU A 290 -7.81 -7.80 -29.28
CA GLU A 290 -7.64 -7.67 -27.84
C GLU A 290 -7.89 -6.22 -27.39
N SER A 291 -8.40 -6.04 -26.17
CA SER A 291 -8.62 -4.71 -25.60
C SER A 291 -8.40 -4.68 -24.11
N ILE A 292 -7.74 -3.62 -23.62
CA ILE A 292 -7.62 -3.31 -22.20
C ILE A 292 -8.12 -1.88 -21.97
N THR A 293 -8.69 -1.64 -20.79
CA THR A 293 -9.33 -0.38 -20.41
C THR A 293 -8.83 0.03 -19.03
N GLU A 294 -8.41 1.29 -18.90
CA GLU A 294 -7.76 1.86 -17.72
C GLU A 294 -8.44 3.16 -17.29
N LYS A 295 -8.34 3.47 -15.99
CA LYS A 295 -8.77 4.74 -15.42
C LYS A 295 -7.64 5.76 -15.50
N LEU A 296 -7.94 6.95 -16.02
CA LEU A 296 -7.09 8.13 -15.92
C LEU A 296 -7.74 9.15 -14.99
N VAL A 297 -6.93 9.89 -14.25
CA VAL A 297 -7.37 11.03 -13.43
C VAL A 297 -6.51 12.23 -13.82
N LEU A 298 -7.14 13.29 -14.33
CA LEU A 298 -6.48 14.53 -14.69
C LEU A 298 -6.69 15.55 -13.58
N ILE A 299 -5.59 16.18 -13.18
CA ILE A 299 -5.49 17.25 -12.18
C ILE A 299 -4.41 18.20 -12.73
N HIS A 300 -4.68 19.50 -12.84
CA HIS A 300 -3.75 20.48 -13.42
C HIS A 300 -3.06 21.35 -12.34
#